data_AF-A0A2C9W322-F1
#
_entry.id   AF-A0A2C9W322-F1
#
_cell.length_a   1.000
_cell.length_b   1.000
_cell.length_c   1.000
_cell.angle_alpha   90.00
_cell.angle_beta   90.00
_cell.angle_gamma   90.00
#
_symmetry.space_group_name_H-M   'P 1'
#
loop_
_entity.id
_entity.type
_entity.pdbx_description
1 polymer ?
#
loop_
_entity_poly.entity_id
_entity_poly.type
_entity_poly.pdbx_seq_one_letter_code
_entity_poly.pdbx_strand_id
1 'polypeptide(L)'
;MGDELLGSKCTTCTTAINSSNIGFQLLKKHGWKEGTGLGVSEQGRLEPVQAYFKNNKRGLGADKVKKRTPKPLESSISKDQNEKVRFLDTLF
;
A
#
# COMPACT_ATOMS: atom_id res chain seq x y z
N MET A 1 5.63 21.70 2.17
CA MET A 1 5.40 21.00 0.90
C MET A 1 5.45 19.52 1.23
N GLY A 2 4.26 18.97 1.52
CA GLY A 2 4.11 17.62 2.00
C GLY A 2 3.78 16.69 0.83
N ASP A 3 4.46 15.55 0.79
CA ASP A 3 4.06 14.38 0.03
C ASP A 3 3.98 13.21 1.01
N GLU A 4 2.79 13.07 1.60
CA GLU A 4 2.37 11.85 2.28
C GLU A 4 1.47 11.08 1.30
N LEU A 5 2.03 10.12 0.56
CA LEU A 5 1.27 9.05 -0.07
C LEU A 5 2.00 7.72 0.13
N LEU A 6 1.55 7.03 1.19
CA LEU A 6 1.82 5.66 1.57
C LEU A 6 1.38 4.68 0.47
N GLY A 7 2.22 4.53 -0.54
CA GLY A 7 2.24 3.41 -1.46
C GLY A 7 3.70 3.03 -1.61
N SER A 8 4.08 1.86 -1.11
CA SER A 8 5.44 1.36 -0.92
C SER A 8 6.38 1.66 -2.09
N LYS A 9 6.95 2.87 -2.13
CA LYS A 9 8.07 3.20 -2.99
C LYS A 9 9.27 2.53 -2.34
N CYS A 10 9.86 1.54 -3.01
CA CYS A 10 11.10 0.97 -2.51
C CYS A 10 12.15 2.07 -2.57
N THR A 11 12.55 2.60 -1.42
CA THR A 11 13.53 3.70 -1.34
C THR A 11 14.90 3.27 -1.83
N THR A 12 15.11 1.96 -2.02
CA THR A 12 16.32 1.34 -2.56
C THR A 12 16.27 1.06 -4.07
N CYS A 13 15.18 1.42 -4.79
CA CYS A 13 15.06 1.05 -6.20
C CYS A 13 15.99 1.84 -7.14
N THR A 14 16.60 2.94 -6.69
CA THR A 14 17.31 3.88 -7.59
C THR A 14 18.68 4.30 -7.04
N THR A 15 19.10 3.71 -5.93
CA THR A 15 20.38 4.03 -5.28
C THR A 15 21.37 2.91 -5.55
N ALA A 16 22.55 3.25 -6.05
CA ALA A 16 23.63 2.30 -6.26
C ALA A 16 23.98 1.55 -4.97
N ILE A 17 24.45 0.30 -5.10
CA ILE A 17 24.86 -0.51 -3.96
C ILE A 17 26.13 0.11 -3.36
N ASN A 18 26.13 0.34 -2.05
CA ASN A 18 27.28 0.94 -1.36
C ASN A 18 28.53 0.05 -1.45
N SER A 19 29.71 0.65 -1.60
CA SER A 19 30.99 -0.06 -1.71
C SER A 19 31.41 -0.84 -0.47
N SER A 20 30.91 -0.46 0.72
CA SER A 20 31.10 -1.23 1.96
C SER A 20 30.31 -2.54 1.98
N ASN A 21 29.30 -2.69 1.12
CA ASN A 21 28.50 -3.90 1.06
C ASN A 21 29.33 -5.08 0.55
N ILE A 22 29.26 -6.23 1.24
CA ILE A 22 30.02 -7.44 0.89
C ILE A 22 29.66 -7.90 -0.53
N GLY A 23 28.37 -7.85 -0.91
CA GLY A 23 27.92 -8.22 -2.25
C GLY A 23 28.51 -7.32 -3.35
N PHE A 24 28.63 -6.01 -3.10
CA PHE A 24 29.30 -5.10 -4.03
C PHE A 24 30.75 -5.51 -4.26
N GLN A 25 31.49 -5.81 -3.18
CA GLN A 25 32.89 -6.21 -3.27
C GLN A 25 33.06 -7.53 -4.02
N LEU A 26 32.16 -8.50 -3.79
CA LEU A 26 32.17 -9.78 -4.48
C LEU A 26 31.91 -9.60 -5.99
N LEU A 27 30.90 -8.82 -6.36
CA LEU A 27 30.60 -8.54 -7.77
C LEU A 27 31.81 -7.92 -8.47
N LYS A 28 32.44 -6.91 -7.87
CA LYS A 28 33.65 -6.27 -8.41
C LYS A 28 34.82 -7.25 -8.54
N LYS A 29 35.03 -8.12 -7.55
CA LYS A 29 36.07 -9.18 -7.60
C LYS A 29 35.85 -10.18 -8.74
N HIS A 30 34.59 -10.48 -9.06
CA HIS A 30 34.21 -11.36 -10.16
C HIS A 30 34.09 -10.64 -11.52
N GLY A 31 34.57 -9.40 -11.63
CA GLY A 31 34.68 -8.66 -12.89
C GLY A 31 33.44 -7.86 -13.27
N TRP A 32 32.40 -7.79 -12.42
CA TRP A 32 31.28 -6.88 -12.63
C TRP A 32 31.72 -5.42 -12.47
N LYS A 33 31.17 -4.53 -13.29
CA LYS A 33 31.46 -3.09 -13.25
C LYS A 33 30.22 -2.34 -12.77
N GLU A 34 30.46 -1.33 -11.95
CA GLU A 34 29.36 -0.51 -11.44
C GLU A 34 28.69 0.23 -12.61
N GLY A 35 27.36 0.24 -12.62
CA GLY A 35 26.57 0.84 -13.69
C GLY A 35 26.36 -0.05 -14.92
N THR A 36 26.91 -1.28 -14.96
CA THR A 36 26.68 -2.21 -16.07
C THR A 36 25.76 -3.37 -15.68
N GLY A 37 25.07 -3.93 -16.67
CA GLY A 37 24.19 -5.08 -16.48
C GLY A 37 24.99 -6.36 -16.24
N LEU A 38 24.34 -7.35 -15.65
CA LEU A 38 24.95 -8.67 -15.46
C LEU A 38 24.91 -9.51 -16.75
N GLY A 39 25.85 -10.45 -16.88
CA GLY A 39 25.95 -11.36 -18.03
C GLY A 39 27.05 -10.99 -19.01
N VAL A 40 27.35 -11.90 -19.94
CA VAL A 40 28.49 -11.80 -20.88
C VAL A 40 28.45 -10.54 -21.74
N SER A 41 27.25 -10.08 -22.10
CA SER A 41 27.03 -8.89 -22.93
C SER A 41 26.39 -7.75 -22.13
N GLU A 42 26.52 -7.77 -20.81
CA GLU A 42 25.91 -6.76 -19.90
C GLU A 42 24.38 -6.63 -20.09
N GLN A 43 23.72 -7.69 -20.55
CA GLN A 43 22.31 -7.68 -20.97
C GLN A 43 21.31 -7.71 -19.80
N GLY A 44 21.79 -7.97 -18.58
CA GLY A 44 20.98 -7.98 -17.38
C GLY A 44 20.43 -6.58 -17.06
N ARG A 45 19.26 -6.54 -16.43
CA ARG A 45 18.66 -5.27 -15.99
C ARG A 45 19.56 -4.56 -14.98
N LEU A 46 19.73 -3.25 -15.15
CA LEU A 46 20.39 -2.36 -14.18
C LEU A 46 19.51 -2.16 -12.95
N GLU A 47 18.21 -1.99 -13.18
CA GLU A 47 17.25 -1.66 -12.15
C GLU A 47 16.43 -2.87 -11.69
N PRO A 48 16.18 -3.01 -10.38
CA PRO A 48 15.39 -4.10 -9.84
C PRO A 48 13.96 -4.10 -10.40
N VAL A 49 13.35 -5.29 -10.48
CA VAL A 49 11.95 -5.42 -10.86
C VAL A 49 11.07 -4.94 -9.71
N GLN A 50 10.11 -4.06 -10.01
CA GLN A 50 9.15 -3.61 -9.01
C GLN A 50 8.19 -4.75 -8.66
N ALA A 51 8.09 -5.05 -7.37
CA ALA A 51 7.10 -5.97 -6.84
C ALA A 51 5.89 -5.20 -6.33
N TYR A 52 4.69 -5.62 -6.72
CA TYR A 52 3.44 -5.06 -6.24
C TYR A 52 2.86 -5.95 -5.13
N PHE A 53 2.75 -5.39 -3.93
CA PHE A 53 2.10 -6.10 -2.83
C PHE A 53 0.59 -6.05 -2.98
N LYS A 54 -0.05 -7.21 -2.83
CA LYS A 54 -1.50 -7.32 -2.84
C LYS A 54 -2.04 -7.25 -1.42
N ASN A 55 -2.71 -6.16 -1.08
CA ASN A 55 -3.26 -5.95 0.26
C ASN A 55 -4.60 -6.68 0.51
N ASN A 56 -5.13 -7.43 -0.47
CA ASN A 56 -6.39 -8.15 -0.35
C ASN A 56 -6.21 -9.65 -0.62
N LYS A 57 -7.12 -10.47 -0.07
CA LYS A 57 -7.10 -11.93 -0.23
C LYS A 57 -7.95 -12.43 -1.41
N ARG A 58 -8.47 -11.53 -2.27
CA ARG A 58 -9.33 -11.94 -3.40
C ARG A 58 -8.50 -12.62 -4.49
N GLY A 59 -9.14 -13.30 -5.44
CA GLY A 59 -8.45 -13.89 -6.60
C GLY A 59 -7.76 -12.84 -7.50
N LEU A 60 -6.90 -13.28 -8.40
CA LEU A 60 -6.46 -12.45 -9.53
C LEU A 60 -7.65 -12.28 -10.50
N GLY A 61 -7.75 -11.12 -11.15
CA GLY A 61 -8.87 -10.81 -12.05
C GLY A 61 -10.20 -10.44 -11.37
N ALA A 62 -10.28 -10.47 -10.04
CA ALA A 62 -11.50 -10.13 -9.33
C ALA A 62 -11.77 -8.60 -9.36
N ASP A 63 -12.99 -8.18 -9.72
CA ASP A 63 -13.35 -6.77 -9.89
C ASP A 63 -12.98 -5.89 -8.69
N LYS A 64 -12.41 -4.71 -8.93
CA LYS A 64 -12.07 -3.79 -7.84
C LYS A 64 -13.34 -3.46 -7.05
N VAL A 65 -13.31 -3.65 -5.73
CA VAL A 65 -14.42 -3.25 -4.87
C VAL A 65 -14.57 -1.74 -5.00
N LYS A 66 -15.70 -1.28 -5.54
CA LYS A 66 -16.06 0.14 -5.47
C LYS A 66 -16.11 0.50 -4.00
N LYS A 67 -15.21 1.38 -3.54
CA LYS A 67 -15.27 1.94 -2.20
C LYS A 67 -16.66 2.56 -2.07
N ARG A 68 -17.55 1.94 -1.30
CA ARG A 68 -18.77 2.62 -0.87
C ARG A 68 -18.27 3.74 0.04
N THR A 69 -18.42 4.99 -0.42
CA THR A 69 -18.30 6.16 0.45
C THR A 69 -19.15 5.87 1.69
N PRO A 70 -18.62 5.96 2.92
CA PRO A 70 -19.48 5.89 4.08
C PRO A 70 -20.47 7.05 3.97
N LYS A 71 -21.77 6.74 3.85
CA LYS A 71 -22.80 7.72 4.18
C LYS A 71 -22.56 8.08 5.65
N PRO A 72 -22.57 9.36 6.06
CA PRO A 72 -22.46 9.72 7.47
C PRO A 72 -23.60 9.02 8.21
N LEU A 73 -23.28 7.96 8.96
CA LEU A 73 -24.21 7.38 9.92
C LEU A 73 -24.06 8.24 11.17
N GLU A 74 -24.91 9.26 11.21
CA GLU A 74 -25.22 10.03 12.39
C GLU A 74 -25.42 9.11 13.61
N SER A 75 -24.96 9.61 14.74
CA SER A 75 -24.93 8.97 16.03
C SER A 75 -26.30 8.42 16.43
N SER A 76 -26.40 7.11 16.65
CA SER A 76 -27.54 6.53 17.36
C SER A 76 -27.39 6.81 18.86
N ILE A 77 -27.66 8.05 19.26
CA ILE A 77 -28.00 8.38 20.64
C ILE A 77 -29.49 8.06 20.81
N SER A 78 -29.75 6.97 21.53
CA SER A 78 -31.08 6.48 21.89
C SER A 78 -31.81 7.44 22.83
N LYS A 79 -32.92 8.03 22.37
CA LYS A 79 -34.03 8.46 23.24
C LYS A 79 -35.35 8.41 22.46
N ASP A 80 -36.00 7.25 22.47
CA ASP A 80 -37.43 7.18 22.19
C ASP A 80 -38.18 7.53 23.48
N GLN A 81 -38.86 8.69 23.50
CA GLN A 81 -39.79 9.11 24.56
C GLN A 81 -41.18 9.39 23.97
N ASN A 82 -41.47 8.93 22.75
CA ASN A 82 -42.71 9.29 22.07
C ASN A 82 -43.89 8.35 22.39
N GLU A 83 -43.68 7.32 23.22
CA GLU A 83 -44.79 6.46 23.65
C GLU A 83 -45.52 7.01 24.90
N LYS A 84 -44.80 7.70 25.80
CA LYS A 84 -45.40 8.22 27.06
C LYS A 84 -46.42 9.33 26.86
N VAL A 85 -46.34 10.08 25.76
CA VAL A 85 -47.29 11.17 25.48
C VAL A 85 -48.65 10.61 25.05
N ARG A 86 -48.67 9.44 24.41
CA ARG A 86 -49.91 8.85 23.88
C ARG A 86 -50.75 8.11 24.93
N PHE A 87 -50.10 7.62 25.98
CA PHE A 87 -50.80 6.95 27.08
C PHE A 87 -51.57 7.91 27.99
N LEU A 88 -51.13 9.17 28.13
CA LEU A 88 -51.81 10.15 28.98
C LEU A 88 -53.03 10.80 28.30
N ASP A 89 -53.03 10.89 26.97
CA ASP A 89 -54.18 11.40 26.20
C ASP A 89 -55.36 10.43 26.14
N THR A 90 -55.13 9.14 26.49
CA THR A 90 -56.18 8.09 26.48
C THR A 90 -56.77 7.83 27.87
N LEU A 91 -56.26 8.48 28.92
CA LEU A 91 -56.70 8.29 30.30
C LEU A 91 -57.13 9.60 30.97
N PHE A 92 -58.08 10.30 30.35
CA PHE A 92 -59.07 11.14 31.03
C PHE A 92 -60.35 11.22 30.18
#